data_AF-U5E7N8-F1
#
_entry.id   AF-U5E7N8-F1
#
_cell.length_a   1.000
_cell.length_b   1.000
_cell.length_c   1.000
_cell.angle_alpha   90.00
_cell.angle_beta   90.00
_cell.angle_gamma   90.00
#
_symmetry.space_group_name_H-M   'P 1'
#
loop_
_entity.id
_entity.type
_entity.pdbx_description
1 polymer ?
#
loop_
_entity_poly.entity_id
_entity_poly.type
_entity_poly.pdbx_seq_one_letter_code
_entity_poly.pdbx_strand_id
1 'polypeptide(L)'
;MTDTATTTPHDDASEDSPRSTADLEREVRTATRNGRYALIAALCAAVISSGVSAGSAIYVSQHQLDRTQRVEAVQMLRDNRQAAYTELVAALTAYVYGLGALIGELNQSIPDVEEIRAQVADLFGERWMRFGRAMTGAELVGTEELAGAIDEFGGTVTKFLTDHLQPFVRRNLAEPGTSVDDLRRDGPSLVTAVEQMAAEAEDFTHTIVEQGRRDLGIGP
;
A
#
# COMPACT_ATOMS: atom_id res chain seq x y z
N MET A 1 -17.21 32.50 -54.88
CA MET A 1 -16.31 33.64 -54.65
C MET A 1 -16.93 34.48 -53.55
N THR A 2 -16.18 34.60 -52.44
CA THR A 2 -16.28 35.58 -51.34
C THR A 2 -17.52 35.61 -50.43
N ASP A 3 -17.29 35.10 -49.23
CA ASP A 3 -17.74 35.56 -47.91
C ASP A 3 -17.93 37.08 -47.79
N THR A 4 -18.78 37.51 -46.85
CA THR A 4 -18.34 38.28 -45.66
C THR A 4 -19.51 38.39 -44.66
N ALA A 5 -19.24 37.95 -43.42
CA ALA A 5 -20.07 38.12 -42.24
C ALA A 5 -20.07 39.59 -41.74
N THR A 6 -21.11 39.99 -41.00
CA THR A 6 -21.05 41.12 -40.07
C THR A 6 -21.89 40.81 -38.85
N THR A 7 -21.37 41.23 -37.70
CA THR A 7 -21.59 40.74 -36.35
C THR A 7 -22.22 41.83 -35.47
N THR A 8 -22.86 41.40 -34.36
CA THR A 8 -23.13 42.06 -33.04
C THR A 8 -24.23 43.14 -32.96
N PRO A 9 -24.70 43.54 -31.74
CA PRO A 9 -24.88 42.84 -30.44
C PRO A 9 -26.22 43.21 -29.70
N HIS A 10 -26.64 42.47 -28.66
CA HIS A 10 -27.25 43.02 -27.40
C HIS A 10 -27.52 41.87 -26.37
N ASP A 11 -26.74 41.82 -25.29
CA ASP A 11 -27.06 42.17 -23.88
C ASP A 11 -27.98 41.22 -23.09
N ASP A 12 -27.33 40.52 -22.15
CA ASP A 12 -27.62 40.46 -20.72
C ASP A 12 -29.05 40.23 -20.22
N ALA A 13 -29.25 39.01 -19.71
CA ALA A 13 -29.80 38.83 -18.36
C ALA A 13 -29.25 37.50 -17.79
N SER A 14 -28.04 37.55 -17.23
CA SER A 14 -27.59 36.49 -16.32
C SER A 14 -28.38 36.64 -15.01
N GLU A 15 -29.29 35.70 -14.74
CA GLU A 15 -29.91 35.53 -13.42
C GLU A 15 -28.85 35.10 -12.41
N ASP A 16 -28.27 36.06 -11.70
CA ASP A 16 -27.38 35.80 -10.57
C ASP A 16 -28.24 35.44 -9.33
N SER A 17 -28.65 34.17 -9.27
CA SER A 17 -29.23 33.61 -8.05
C SER A 17 -28.11 33.50 -7.00
N PRO A 18 -28.29 34.01 -5.76
CA PRO A 18 -27.24 33.98 -4.75
C PRO A 18 -26.91 32.52 -4.42
N ARG A 19 -25.70 32.08 -4.78
CA ARG A 19 -25.17 30.75 -4.44
C ARG A 19 -25.32 30.51 -2.94
N SER A 20 -26.11 29.50 -2.59
CA SER A 20 -26.30 29.08 -1.19
C SER A 20 -24.95 28.73 -0.57
N THR A 21 -24.74 29.13 0.69
CA THR A 21 -23.52 28.78 1.44
C THR A 21 -23.31 27.26 1.52
N ALA A 22 -24.39 26.47 1.46
CA ALA A 22 -24.33 25.01 1.39
C ALA A 22 -23.78 24.48 0.05
N ASP A 23 -24.05 25.17 -1.06
CA ASP A 23 -23.50 24.82 -2.39
C ASP A 23 -22.03 25.25 -2.49
N LEU A 24 -21.66 26.39 -1.89
CA LEU A 24 -20.27 26.82 -1.74
C LEU A 24 -19.47 25.85 -0.85
N GLU A 25 -20.02 25.36 0.26
CA GLU A 25 -19.36 24.35 1.09
C GLU A 25 -19.24 23.01 0.38
N ARG A 26 -20.24 22.62 -0.44
CA ARG A 26 -20.19 21.40 -1.25
C ARG A 26 -19.20 21.54 -2.40
N GLU A 27 -19.13 22.69 -3.05
CA GLU A 27 -18.13 23.00 -4.08
C GLU A 27 -16.73 23.09 -3.47
N VAL A 28 -16.55 23.70 -2.30
CA VAL A 28 -15.26 23.73 -1.59
C VAL A 28 -14.86 22.32 -1.14
N ARG A 29 -15.80 21.49 -0.67
CA ARG A 29 -15.55 20.09 -0.29
C ARG A 29 -15.26 19.20 -1.51
N THR A 30 -15.91 19.46 -2.64
CA THR A 30 -15.66 18.77 -3.92
C THR A 30 -14.35 19.24 -4.54
N ALA A 31 -14.03 20.53 -4.44
CA ALA A 31 -12.77 21.12 -4.87
C ALA A 31 -11.59 20.73 -3.97
N THR A 32 -11.78 20.51 -2.67
CA THR A 32 -10.74 19.95 -1.78
C THR A 32 -10.56 18.44 -1.98
N ARG A 33 -11.63 17.70 -2.27
CA ARG A 33 -11.54 16.27 -2.61
C ARG A 33 -10.87 16.07 -3.97
N ASN A 34 -11.30 16.82 -4.98
CA ASN A 34 -10.65 16.87 -6.29
C ASN A 34 -9.24 17.46 -6.22
N GLY A 35 -8.99 18.41 -5.32
CA GLY A 35 -7.68 18.98 -5.07
C GLY A 35 -6.70 17.97 -4.49
N ARG A 36 -7.15 17.07 -3.61
CA ARG A 36 -6.33 15.94 -3.10
C ARG A 36 -6.05 14.90 -4.18
N TYR A 37 -7.04 14.52 -4.98
CA TYR A 37 -6.81 13.61 -6.11
C TYR A 37 -5.98 14.26 -7.22
N ALA A 38 -6.10 15.57 -7.44
CA ALA A 38 -5.25 16.32 -8.35
C ALA A 38 -3.82 16.44 -7.80
N LEU A 39 -3.62 16.59 -6.49
CA LEU A 39 -2.30 16.58 -5.86
C LEU A 39 -1.65 15.19 -5.93
N ILE A 40 -2.42 14.12 -5.70
CA ILE A 40 -1.93 12.74 -5.82
C ILE A 40 -1.67 12.38 -7.28
N ALA A 41 -2.56 12.75 -8.21
CA ALA A 41 -2.34 12.54 -9.64
C ALA A 41 -1.17 13.38 -10.15
N ALA A 42 -1.00 14.62 -9.67
CA ALA A 42 0.16 15.45 -9.97
C ALA A 42 1.44 14.90 -9.34
N LEU A 43 1.38 14.29 -8.16
CA LEU A 43 2.52 13.62 -7.52
C LEU A 43 2.90 12.35 -8.28
N CYS A 44 1.93 11.50 -8.64
CA CYS A 44 2.15 10.31 -9.45
C CYS A 44 2.65 10.69 -10.85
N ALA A 45 2.07 11.71 -11.48
CA ALA A 45 2.53 12.23 -12.76
C ALA A 45 3.90 12.90 -12.63
N ALA A 46 4.23 13.57 -11.53
CA ALA A 46 5.57 14.14 -11.30
C ALA A 46 6.60 13.04 -11.02
N VAL A 47 6.25 11.96 -10.33
CA VAL A 47 7.12 10.80 -10.10
C VAL A 47 7.37 10.07 -11.42
N ILE A 48 6.30 9.77 -12.18
CA ILE A 48 6.40 9.12 -13.49
C ILE A 48 7.11 10.03 -14.50
N SER A 49 6.82 11.33 -14.50
CA SER A 49 7.46 12.31 -15.40
C SER A 49 8.88 12.66 -14.96
N SER A 50 9.23 12.56 -13.67
CA SER A 50 10.64 12.59 -13.23
C SER A 50 11.41 11.34 -13.67
N GLY A 51 10.75 10.18 -13.70
CA GLY A 51 11.29 8.94 -14.28
C GLY A 51 11.47 9.02 -15.81
N VAL A 52 10.55 9.66 -16.54
CA VAL A 52 10.63 9.81 -18.01
C VAL A 52 11.49 11.02 -18.44
N SER A 53 11.59 12.07 -17.62
CA SER A 53 12.47 13.22 -17.85
C SER A 53 13.93 12.91 -17.52
N ALA A 54 14.19 11.95 -16.62
CA ALA A 54 15.52 11.35 -16.46
C ALA A 54 15.94 10.52 -17.69
N GLY A 55 14.99 10.06 -18.50
CA GLY A 55 15.25 9.35 -19.76
C GLY A 55 15.42 10.24 -20.99
N SER A 56 14.88 11.46 -21.01
CA SER A 56 14.85 12.31 -22.21
C SER A 56 15.76 13.56 -22.19
N ALA A 57 16.34 13.93 -21.03
CA ALA A 57 17.35 14.99 -20.95
C ALA A 57 18.80 14.51 -21.15
N ILE A 58 19.01 13.23 -21.51
CA ILE A 58 20.33 12.68 -21.89
C ILE A 58 20.62 13.03 -23.36
N TYR A 59 20.59 14.32 -23.68
CA TYR A 59 21.25 14.83 -24.88
C TYR A 59 21.64 16.28 -24.63
N VAL A 60 22.80 16.48 -23.99
CA VAL A 60 23.80 17.52 -24.29
C VAL A 60 24.63 17.86 -23.03
N SER A 61 25.95 17.72 -23.20
CA SER A 61 27.08 18.30 -22.45
C SER A 61 27.86 17.37 -21.50
N GLN A 62 29.07 17.05 -21.94
CA GLN A 62 29.89 15.88 -21.60
C GLN A 62 30.86 16.10 -20.43
N HIS A 63 30.98 15.03 -19.63
CA HIS A 63 32.13 14.55 -18.86
C HIS A 63 32.38 14.93 -17.39
N GLN A 64 31.88 16.04 -16.84
CA GLN A 64 32.01 16.29 -15.37
C GLN A 64 30.67 16.42 -14.63
N LEU A 65 29.65 16.99 -15.28
CA LEU A 65 28.28 17.00 -14.76
C LEU A 65 27.67 15.58 -14.72
N ASP A 66 27.95 14.77 -15.75
CA ASP A 66 27.43 13.41 -15.90
C ASP A 66 27.91 12.46 -14.78
N ARG A 67 29.12 12.66 -14.25
CA ARG A 67 29.64 11.83 -13.15
C ARG A 67 28.97 12.18 -11.82
N THR A 68 28.80 13.47 -11.54
CA THR A 68 28.16 13.94 -10.31
C THR A 68 26.67 13.61 -10.29
N GLN A 69 25.97 13.85 -11.41
CA GLN A 69 24.54 13.52 -11.56
C GLN A 69 24.28 12.01 -11.47
N ARG A 70 25.16 11.16 -12.02
CA ARG A 70 25.05 9.71 -11.85
C ARG A 70 25.28 9.28 -10.41
N VAL A 71 26.25 9.87 -9.71
CA VAL A 71 26.50 9.57 -8.29
C VAL A 71 25.30 10.00 -7.44
N GLU A 72 24.73 11.19 -7.69
CA GLU A 72 23.52 11.66 -7.01
C GLU A 72 22.32 10.74 -7.27
N ALA A 73 22.08 10.35 -8.52
CA ALA A 73 20.98 9.45 -8.87
C ALA A 73 21.13 8.06 -8.21
N VAL A 74 22.35 7.51 -8.20
CA VAL A 74 22.64 6.23 -7.52
C VAL A 74 22.44 6.35 -6.01
N GLN A 75 22.86 7.46 -5.41
CA GLN A 75 22.66 7.69 -3.98
C GLN A 75 21.18 7.85 -3.63
N MET A 76 20.42 8.63 -4.42
CA MET A 76 18.98 8.77 -4.24
C MET A 76 18.25 7.42 -4.35
N LEU A 77 18.61 6.59 -5.33
CA LEU A 77 18.04 5.24 -5.46
C LEU A 77 18.37 4.38 -4.25
N ARG A 78 19.61 4.44 -3.75
CA ARG A 78 20.04 3.71 -2.55
C ARG A 78 19.24 4.14 -1.32
N ASP A 79 19.05 5.44 -1.12
CA ASP A 79 18.29 5.98 0.01
C ASP A 79 16.81 5.58 -0.07
N ASN A 80 16.22 5.65 -1.27
CA ASN A 80 14.84 5.21 -1.52
C ASN A 80 14.65 3.71 -1.25
N ARG A 81 15.60 2.86 -1.70
CA ARG A 81 15.60 1.41 -1.41
C ARG A 81 15.68 1.15 0.08
N GLN A 82 16.62 1.79 0.78
CA GLN A 82 16.76 1.62 2.21
C GLN A 82 15.46 1.99 2.95
N ALA A 83 14.83 3.11 2.59
CA ALA A 83 13.57 3.54 3.18
C ALA A 83 12.45 2.52 2.92
N ALA A 84 12.25 2.10 1.66
CA ALA A 84 11.20 1.17 1.28
C ALA A 84 11.38 -0.21 1.93
N TYR A 85 12.60 -0.74 1.96
CA TYR A 85 12.87 -2.06 2.55
C TYR A 85 12.69 -2.04 4.07
N THR A 86 13.10 -0.94 4.72
CA THR A 86 12.87 -0.75 6.16
C THR A 86 11.36 -0.67 6.46
N GLU A 87 10.60 0.06 5.65
CA GLU A 87 9.15 0.14 5.79
C GLU A 87 8.47 -1.21 5.58
N LEU A 88 8.92 -1.99 4.59
CA LEU A 88 8.42 -3.34 4.32
C LEU A 88 8.65 -4.27 5.51
N VAL A 89 9.88 -4.36 6.02
CA VAL A 89 10.21 -5.20 7.19
C VAL A 89 9.41 -4.77 8.41
N ALA A 90 9.28 -3.46 8.65
CA ALA A 90 8.49 -2.94 9.77
C ALA A 90 7.00 -3.29 9.64
N ALA A 91 6.43 -3.18 8.44
CA ALA A 91 5.03 -3.50 8.18
C ALA A 91 4.76 -5.01 8.27
N LEU A 92 5.65 -5.85 7.72
CA LEU A 92 5.60 -7.30 7.84
C LEU A 92 5.66 -7.74 9.30
N THR A 93 6.60 -7.18 10.07
CA THR A 93 6.74 -7.45 11.50
C THR A 93 5.44 -7.09 12.23
N ALA A 94 4.87 -5.92 11.98
CA ALA A 94 3.60 -5.51 12.57
C ALA A 94 2.45 -6.46 12.19
N TYR A 95 2.41 -6.93 10.94
CA TYR A 95 1.41 -7.90 10.49
C TYR A 95 1.54 -9.24 11.25
N VAL A 96 2.75 -9.80 11.34
CA VAL A 96 3.03 -11.04 12.09
C VAL A 96 2.71 -10.88 13.58
N TYR A 97 3.02 -9.74 14.20
CA TYR A 97 2.62 -9.48 15.59
C TYR A 97 1.09 -9.47 15.77
N GLY A 98 0.35 -8.92 14.80
CA GLY A 98 -1.12 -8.95 14.83
C GLY A 98 -1.66 -10.38 14.76
N LEU A 99 -1.04 -11.22 13.93
CA LEU A 99 -1.36 -12.64 13.86
C LEU A 99 -1.03 -13.39 15.17
N GLY A 100 0.10 -13.06 15.79
CA GLY A 100 0.47 -13.61 17.10
C GLY A 100 -0.48 -13.21 18.23
N ALA A 101 -0.98 -11.97 18.21
CA ALA A 101 -2.03 -11.53 19.14
C ALA A 101 -3.31 -12.37 18.98
N LEU A 102 -3.72 -12.64 17.74
CA LEU A 102 -4.88 -13.47 17.43
C LEU A 102 -4.70 -14.91 17.95
N ILE A 103 -3.52 -15.51 17.78
CA ILE A 103 -3.21 -16.81 18.41
C ILE A 103 -3.37 -16.72 19.93
N GLY A 104 -2.85 -15.66 20.54
CA GLY A 104 -2.93 -15.42 21.98
C GLY A 104 -4.36 -15.47 22.50
N GLU A 105 -5.28 -14.78 21.83
CA GLU A 105 -6.71 -14.78 22.18
C GLU A 105 -7.38 -16.13 21.95
N LEU A 106 -7.10 -16.80 20.82
CA LEU A 106 -7.69 -18.10 20.50
C LEU A 106 -7.26 -19.21 21.48
N ASN A 107 -6.07 -19.09 22.06
CA ASN A 107 -5.53 -20.06 23.02
C ASN A 107 -5.94 -19.80 24.48
N GLN A 108 -6.71 -18.74 24.75
CA GLN A 108 -7.21 -18.50 26.09
C GLN A 108 -8.16 -19.61 26.54
N SER A 109 -8.22 -19.84 27.86
CA SER A 109 -9.16 -20.81 28.43
C SER A 109 -10.60 -20.45 28.12
N ILE A 110 -10.93 -19.16 28.03
CA ILE A 110 -12.22 -18.65 27.56
C ILE A 110 -11.92 -17.53 26.55
N PRO A 111 -11.93 -17.81 25.24
CA PRO A 111 -11.66 -16.81 24.21
C PRO A 111 -12.68 -15.67 24.25
N ASP A 112 -12.18 -14.43 24.16
CA ASP A 112 -13.03 -13.24 24.01
C ASP A 112 -13.38 -13.02 22.54
N VAL A 113 -14.64 -13.28 22.19
CA VAL A 113 -15.15 -13.19 20.82
C VAL A 113 -15.06 -11.76 20.27
N GLU A 114 -15.29 -10.74 21.11
CA GLU A 114 -15.25 -9.34 20.68
C GLU A 114 -13.81 -8.89 20.43
N GLU A 115 -12.88 -9.28 21.28
CA GLU A 115 -11.45 -9.02 21.08
C GLU A 115 -10.93 -9.72 19.81
N ILE A 116 -11.28 -10.99 19.61
CA ILE A 116 -10.95 -11.72 18.37
C ILE A 116 -11.50 -10.99 17.15
N ARG A 117 -12.75 -10.50 17.20
CA ARG A 117 -13.35 -9.74 16.10
C ARG A 117 -12.60 -8.42 15.85
N ALA A 118 -12.21 -7.71 16.90
CA ALA A 118 -11.44 -6.47 16.80
C ALA A 118 -10.07 -6.71 16.16
N GLN A 119 -9.36 -7.76 16.59
CA GLN A 119 -8.06 -8.13 16.03
C GLN A 119 -8.14 -8.55 14.57
N VAL A 120 -9.16 -9.33 14.20
CA VAL A 120 -9.43 -9.67 12.79
C VAL A 120 -9.72 -8.41 11.97
N ALA A 121 -10.50 -7.47 12.50
CA ALA A 121 -10.80 -6.22 11.80
C ALA A 121 -9.54 -5.36 11.60
N ASP A 122 -8.66 -5.27 12.60
CA ASP A 122 -7.36 -4.59 12.49
C ASP A 122 -6.43 -5.27 11.47
N LEU A 123 -6.40 -6.61 11.48
CA LEU A 123 -5.63 -7.42 10.53
C LEU A 123 -6.05 -7.14 9.08
N PHE A 124 -7.35 -7.16 8.77
CA PHE A 124 -7.87 -6.86 7.41
C PHE A 124 -7.90 -5.35 7.08
N GLY A 125 -7.83 -4.51 8.09
CA GLY A 125 -7.92 -3.06 7.97
C GLY A 125 -6.55 -2.41 7.86
N GLU A 126 -6.14 -1.73 8.92
CA GLU A 126 -4.96 -0.86 8.90
C GLU A 126 -3.67 -1.63 8.64
N ARG A 127 -3.48 -2.79 9.28
CA ARG A 127 -2.26 -3.58 9.13
C ARG A 127 -2.10 -4.11 7.71
N TRP A 128 -3.15 -4.69 7.15
CA TRP A 128 -3.14 -5.17 5.77
C TRP A 128 -2.84 -4.05 4.78
N MET A 129 -3.53 -2.92 4.89
CA MET A 129 -3.30 -1.79 3.99
C MET A 129 -1.89 -1.24 4.11
N ARG A 130 -1.33 -1.17 5.32
CA ARG A 130 0.04 -0.71 5.54
C ARG A 130 1.04 -1.69 4.93
N PHE A 131 0.85 -3.00 5.15
CA PHE A 131 1.72 -4.03 4.59
C PHE A 131 1.69 -4.04 3.05
N GLY A 132 0.49 -4.00 2.45
CA GLY A 132 0.34 -3.91 1.00
C GLY A 132 1.02 -2.69 0.38
N ARG A 133 0.89 -1.51 0.99
CA ARG A 133 1.61 -0.31 0.52
C ARG A 133 3.13 -0.47 0.60
N ALA A 134 3.63 -1.08 1.66
CA ALA A 134 5.06 -1.28 1.84
C ALA A 134 5.62 -2.29 0.81
N MET A 135 4.87 -3.34 0.47
CA MET A 135 5.23 -4.26 -0.64
C MET A 135 5.32 -3.52 -1.97
N THR A 136 4.29 -2.75 -2.35
CA THR A 136 4.31 -1.94 -3.58
C THR A 136 5.47 -0.93 -3.57
N GLY A 137 5.76 -0.30 -2.42
CA GLY A 137 6.89 0.61 -2.29
C GLY A 137 8.23 -0.07 -2.56
N ALA A 138 8.43 -1.28 -2.03
CA ALA A 138 9.63 -2.07 -2.25
C ALA A 138 9.75 -2.59 -3.68
N GLU A 139 8.65 -3.02 -4.32
CA GLU A 139 8.63 -3.42 -5.74
C GLU A 139 9.06 -2.28 -6.67
N LEU A 140 8.62 -1.04 -6.39
CA LEU A 140 8.91 0.11 -7.25
C LEU A 140 10.39 0.50 -7.30
N VAL A 141 11.11 0.31 -6.20
CA VAL A 141 12.52 0.73 -6.07
C VAL A 141 13.48 -0.45 -6.08
N GLY A 142 12.96 -1.67 -5.92
CA GLY A 142 13.73 -2.88 -5.77
C GLY A 142 14.25 -3.44 -7.09
N THR A 143 14.96 -4.56 -6.98
CA THR A 143 15.38 -5.33 -8.15
C THR A 143 14.31 -6.34 -8.55
N GLU A 144 14.47 -6.93 -9.72
CA GLU A 144 13.59 -7.98 -10.22
C GLU A 144 13.58 -9.20 -9.28
N GLU A 145 14.73 -9.51 -8.65
CA GLU A 145 14.81 -10.58 -7.66
C GLU A 145 13.95 -10.30 -6.42
N LEU A 146 13.98 -9.06 -5.91
CA LEU A 146 13.12 -8.70 -4.78
C LEU A 146 11.65 -8.68 -5.18
N ALA A 147 11.32 -8.15 -6.35
CA ALA A 147 9.96 -8.15 -6.86
C ALA A 147 9.40 -9.58 -6.98
N GLY A 148 10.20 -10.53 -7.51
CA GLY A 148 9.84 -11.94 -7.56
C GLY A 148 9.58 -12.55 -6.19
N ALA A 149 10.42 -12.22 -5.19
CA ALA A 149 10.22 -12.67 -3.81
C ALA A 149 8.94 -12.07 -3.18
N ILE A 150 8.64 -10.79 -3.45
CA ILE A 150 7.41 -10.13 -2.99
C ILE A 150 6.19 -10.80 -3.61
N ASP A 151 6.20 -11.08 -4.92
CA ASP A 151 5.11 -11.75 -5.63
C ASP A 151 4.86 -13.16 -5.08
N GLU A 152 5.92 -13.94 -4.86
CA GLU A 152 5.82 -15.28 -4.28
C GLU A 152 5.20 -15.23 -2.88
N PHE A 153 5.71 -14.36 -2.01
CA PHE A 153 5.19 -14.18 -0.67
C PHE A 153 3.74 -13.66 -0.66
N GLY A 154 3.41 -12.71 -1.54
CA GLY A 154 2.06 -12.21 -1.74
C GLY A 154 1.08 -13.32 -2.13
N GLY A 155 1.54 -14.30 -2.92
CA GLY A 155 0.81 -15.54 -3.21
C GLY A 155 0.56 -16.40 -1.97
N THR A 156 1.57 -16.60 -1.13
CA THR A 156 1.45 -17.32 0.15
C THR A 156 0.46 -16.64 1.09
N VAL A 157 0.55 -15.31 1.24
CA VAL A 157 -0.38 -14.51 2.03
C VAL A 157 -1.80 -14.63 1.49
N THR A 158 -1.97 -14.56 0.16
CA THR A 158 -3.29 -14.70 -0.46
C THR A 158 -3.91 -16.06 -0.13
N LYS A 159 -3.14 -17.16 -0.24
CA LYS A 159 -3.60 -18.50 0.15
C LYS A 159 -3.97 -18.56 1.63
N PHE A 160 -3.15 -18.02 2.51
CA PHE A 160 -3.46 -17.96 3.94
C PHE A 160 -4.81 -17.26 4.20
N LEU A 161 -5.01 -16.10 3.55
CA LEU A 161 -6.25 -15.34 3.69
C LEU A 161 -7.46 -16.11 3.14
N THR A 162 -7.36 -16.72 1.96
CA THR A 162 -8.49 -17.39 1.30
C THR A 162 -8.82 -18.74 1.90
N ASP A 163 -7.82 -19.49 2.33
CA ASP A 163 -7.96 -20.90 2.68
C ASP A 163 -8.12 -21.11 4.19
N HIS A 164 -7.64 -20.16 5.00
CA HIS A 164 -7.66 -20.28 6.46
C HIS A 164 -8.40 -19.13 7.14
N LEU A 165 -7.96 -17.88 6.96
CA LEU A 165 -8.49 -16.76 7.73
C LEU A 165 -9.93 -16.41 7.34
N GLN A 166 -10.23 -16.20 6.06
CA GLN A 166 -11.59 -15.86 5.62
C GLN A 166 -12.61 -16.96 5.97
N PRO A 167 -12.34 -18.26 5.75
CA PRO A 167 -13.26 -19.33 6.18
C PRO A 167 -13.52 -19.31 7.67
N PHE A 168 -12.50 -19.10 8.49
CA PHE A 168 -12.66 -18.97 9.94
C PHE A 168 -13.57 -17.79 10.31
N VAL A 169 -13.31 -16.60 9.74
CA VAL A 169 -14.11 -15.40 9.98
C VAL A 169 -15.57 -15.60 9.54
N ARG A 170 -15.80 -16.18 8.36
CA ARG A 170 -17.15 -16.43 7.86
C ARG A 170 -17.93 -17.38 8.75
N ARG A 171 -17.27 -18.42 9.28
CA ARG A 171 -17.91 -19.42 10.13
C ARG A 171 -18.16 -18.92 11.55
N ASN A 172 -17.21 -18.16 12.09
CA ASN A 172 -17.17 -17.86 13.53
C ASN A 172 -17.37 -16.40 13.88
N LEU A 173 -17.39 -15.46 12.94
CA LEU A 173 -17.44 -14.02 13.28
C LEU A 173 -18.43 -13.21 12.42
N ALA A 174 -18.97 -13.79 11.35
CA ALA A 174 -19.88 -13.10 10.43
C ALA A 174 -21.30 -12.88 10.99
N GLU A 175 -21.77 -13.78 11.85
CA GLU A 175 -23.09 -13.68 12.48
C GLU A 175 -22.98 -13.57 14.01
N PRO A 176 -23.90 -12.83 14.67
CA PRO A 176 -24.00 -12.84 16.12
C PRO A 176 -24.37 -14.24 16.63
N GLY A 177 -23.70 -14.71 17.69
CA GLY A 177 -24.07 -15.98 18.36
C GLY A 177 -23.00 -17.06 18.37
N THR A 178 -21.79 -16.79 17.86
CA THR A 178 -20.65 -17.70 17.97
C THR A 178 -20.40 -18.08 19.43
N SER A 179 -20.37 -19.38 19.69
CA SER A 179 -20.07 -19.89 21.01
C SER A 179 -18.57 -20.03 21.23
N VAL A 180 -18.15 -20.00 22.49
CA VAL A 180 -16.77 -20.35 22.89
C VAL A 180 -16.40 -21.76 22.41
N ASP A 181 -17.34 -22.70 22.37
CA ASP A 181 -17.07 -24.06 21.94
C ASP A 181 -16.82 -24.17 20.42
N ASP A 182 -17.46 -23.32 19.62
CA ASP A 182 -17.16 -23.21 18.18
C ASP A 182 -15.75 -22.68 17.94
N LEU A 183 -15.35 -21.64 18.69
CA LEU A 183 -13.99 -21.11 18.63
C LEU A 183 -12.94 -22.12 19.09
N ARG A 184 -13.22 -22.91 20.15
CA ARG A 184 -12.31 -23.98 20.59
C ARG A 184 -12.20 -25.11 19.58
N ARG A 185 -13.28 -25.43 18.86
CA ARG A 185 -13.28 -26.46 17.83
C ARG A 185 -12.48 -26.02 16.60
N ASP A 186 -12.69 -24.79 16.14
CA ASP A 186 -12.18 -24.33 14.85
C ASP A 186 -10.85 -23.55 14.97
N GLY A 187 -10.57 -22.98 16.14
CA GLY A 187 -9.37 -22.19 16.44
C GLY A 187 -8.04 -22.91 16.21
N PRO A 188 -7.85 -24.17 16.64
CA PRO A 188 -6.57 -24.87 16.47
C PRO A 188 -6.09 -24.96 15.02
N SER A 189 -7.01 -25.14 14.06
CA SER A 189 -6.65 -25.17 12.65
C SER A 189 -6.16 -23.81 12.14
N LEU A 190 -6.73 -22.71 12.63
CA LEU A 190 -6.27 -21.38 12.29
C LEU A 190 -4.93 -21.07 12.96
N VAL A 191 -4.75 -21.48 14.22
CA VAL A 191 -3.47 -21.34 14.94
C VAL A 191 -2.33 -22.01 14.16
N THR A 192 -2.49 -23.26 13.73
CA THR A 192 -1.47 -23.95 12.91
C THR A 192 -1.17 -23.19 11.61
N ALA A 193 -2.19 -22.68 10.93
CA ALA A 193 -2.00 -21.91 9.69
C ALA A 193 -1.27 -20.58 9.94
N VAL A 194 -1.54 -19.91 11.06
CA VAL A 194 -0.84 -18.68 11.45
C VAL A 194 0.62 -18.97 11.79
N GLU A 195 0.91 -20.05 12.53
CA GLU A 195 2.28 -20.46 12.83
C GLU A 195 3.07 -20.74 11.55
N GLN A 196 2.45 -21.41 10.57
CA GLN A 196 3.07 -21.62 9.27
C GLN A 196 3.30 -20.29 8.53
N MET A 197 2.32 -19.39 8.50
CA MET A 197 2.47 -18.06 7.89
C MET A 197 3.58 -17.23 8.55
N ALA A 198 3.77 -17.36 9.87
CA ALA A 198 4.85 -16.70 10.59
C ALA A 198 6.23 -17.23 10.16
N ALA A 199 6.37 -18.55 9.96
CA ALA A 199 7.60 -19.14 9.44
C ALA A 199 7.91 -18.66 8.01
N GLU A 200 6.90 -18.64 7.13
CA GLU A 200 7.03 -18.11 5.77
C GLU A 200 7.44 -16.62 5.78
N ALA A 201 6.91 -15.83 6.73
CA ALA A 201 7.27 -14.43 6.90
C ALA A 201 8.72 -14.24 7.40
N GLU A 202 9.22 -15.16 8.21
CA GLU A 202 10.63 -15.18 8.67
C GLU A 202 11.56 -15.43 7.48
N ASP A 203 11.28 -16.46 6.67
CA ASP A 203 12.06 -16.78 5.47
C ASP A 203 12.04 -15.63 4.45
N PHE A 204 10.88 -15.00 4.27
CA PHE A 204 10.76 -13.81 3.43
C PHE A 204 11.54 -12.61 3.99
N THR A 205 11.53 -12.39 5.30
CA THR A 205 12.35 -11.34 5.95
C THR A 205 13.83 -11.57 5.69
N HIS A 206 14.31 -12.82 5.81
CA HIS A 206 15.69 -13.16 5.49
C HIS A 206 16.04 -12.81 4.04
N THR A 207 15.14 -13.14 3.11
CA THR A 207 15.29 -12.81 1.69
C THR A 207 15.37 -11.29 1.45
N ILE A 208 14.50 -10.49 2.07
CA ILE A 208 14.55 -9.02 1.98
C ILE A 208 15.87 -8.49 2.53
N VAL A 209 16.35 -9.01 3.65
CA VAL A 209 17.61 -8.56 4.27
C VAL A 209 18.80 -8.89 3.38
N GLU A 210 18.91 -10.11 2.87
CA GLU A 210 19.99 -10.50 1.97
C GLU A 210 19.98 -9.67 0.69
N GLN A 211 18.83 -9.56 0.03
CA GLN A 211 18.71 -8.77 -1.19
C GLN A 211 18.96 -7.27 -0.91
N GLY A 212 18.47 -6.77 0.23
CA GLY A 212 18.74 -5.42 0.70
C GLY A 212 20.23 -5.13 0.87
N ARG A 213 21.01 -6.06 1.44
CA ARG A 213 22.47 -5.90 1.55
C ARG A 213 23.15 -5.80 0.18
N ARG A 214 22.72 -6.63 -0.78
CA ARG A 214 23.24 -6.61 -2.16
C ARG A 214 22.90 -5.29 -2.85
N ASP A 215 21.64 -4.88 -2.79
CA ASP A 215 21.12 -3.68 -3.47
C ASP A 215 21.72 -2.38 -2.93
N LEU A 216 22.07 -2.38 -1.65
CA LEU A 216 22.71 -1.25 -0.98
C LEU A 216 24.25 -1.32 -1.07
N GLY A 217 24.83 -2.36 -1.69
CA GLY A 217 26.27 -2.53 -1.82
C GLY A 217 27.00 -2.74 -0.49
N ILE A 218 26.34 -3.34 0.50
CA ILE A 218 26.86 -3.58 1.86
C ILE A 218 27.52 -4.99 1.96
N GLY A 219 27.34 -5.83 0.94
CA GLY A 219 27.97 -7.14 0.78
C GLY A 219 26.95 -8.23 0.44
N PRO A 220 27.39 -9.48 0.19
CA PRO A 220 26.55 -10.65 0.44
C PRO A 220 26.17 -10.74 1.93
#